data_AF-A0A1E4DGI2-F1
#
_entry.id   AF-A0A1E4DGI2-F1
#
_cell.length_a   1.000
_cell.length_b   1.000
_cell.length_c   1.000
_cell.angle_alpha   90.00
_cell.angle_beta   90.00
_cell.angle_gamma   90.00
#
_symmetry.space_group_name_H-M   'P 1'
#
loop_
_entity.id
_entity.type
_entity.pdbx_description
1 polymer ?
#
loop_
_entity_poly.entity_id
_entity_poly.type
_entity_poly.pdbx_seq_one_letter_code
_entity_poly.pdbx_strand_id
1 'polypeptide(L)'
;MTGVRSRLMAVVAVSVAAVVSALAFEALLSLDQVTPFGHTGYGHGVGWAGLAITLFVFVYPIRKRVNPSHRWPRGWFRVHMAAGVLGPLLIFIHSGAHYHAIVPILAMGSMVIVVVSGIVGQLVHAFTLRALNEHRHELQHRGLSEPEVDAQLHGMASQEE
;
A
#
# COMPACT_ATOMS: atom_id res chain seq x y z
N MET A 1 11.38 -1.85 -20.44
CA MET A 1 9.93 -1.61 -20.15
C MET A 1 9.30 -2.62 -19.17
N THR A 2 10.07 -3.33 -18.33
CA THR A 2 9.57 -4.44 -17.48
C THR A 2 9.22 -4.04 -16.03
N GLY A 3 9.66 -2.88 -15.55
CA GLY A 3 9.61 -2.57 -14.11
C GLY A 3 8.21 -2.36 -13.52
N VAL A 4 7.28 -1.73 -14.24
CA VAL A 4 5.99 -1.33 -13.65
C VAL A 4 4.99 -2.48 -13.62
N ARG A 5 4.84 -3.21 -14.72
CA ARG A 5 4.00 -4.41 -14.78
C ARG A 5 4.50 -5.47 -13.81
N SER A 6 5.81 -5.69 -13.73
CA SER A 6 6.42 -6.62 -12.77
C SER A 6 6.16 -6.18 -11.32
N ARG A 7 6.30 -4.89 -10.99
CA ARG A 7 6.01 -4.38 -9.64
C ARG A 7 4.53 -4.48 -9.27
N LEU A 8 3.62 -4.20 -10.21
CA LEU A 8 2.18 -4.36 -10.00
C LEU A 8 1.84 -5.83 -9.77
N MET A 9 2.31 -6.72 -10.65
CA MET A 9 2.09 -8.16 -10.52
C MET A 9 2.69 -8.69 -9.22
N ALA A 10 3.85 -8.20 -8.81
CA ALA A 10 4.47 -8.57 -7.54
C ALA A 10 3.61 -8.11 -6.34
N VAL A 11 3.12 -6.87 -6.34
CA VAL A 11 2.25 -6.37 -5.25
C VAL A 11 0.94 -7.16 -5.21
N VAL A 12 0.30 -7.38 -6.37
CA VAL A 12 -0.95 -8.17 -6.43
C VAL A 12 -0.70 -9.61 -5.99
N ALA A 13 0.34 -10.27 -6.49
CA ALA A 13 0.67 -11.64 -6.12
C ALA A 13 1.00 -11.76 -4.63
N VAL A 14 1.77 -10.82 -4.06
CA VAL A 14 2.09 -10.80 -2.63
C VAL A 14 0.83 -10.55 -1.80
N SER A 15 -0.03 -9.60 -2.19
CA SER A 15 -1.28 -9.35 -1.48
C SER A 15 -2.22 -10.56 -1.54
N VAL A 16 -2.38 -11.19 -2.71
CA VAL A 16 -3.19 -12.41 -2.88
C VAL A 16 -2.60 -13.57 -2.07
N ALA A 17 -1.30 -13.81 -2.17
CA ALA A 17 -0.64 -14.88 -1.41
C ALA A 17 -0.76 -14.64 0.10
N ALA A 18 -0.64 -13.40 0.56
CA ALA A 18 -0.82 -13.04 1.96
C ALA A 18 -2.26 -13.31 2.43
N VAL A 19 -3.27 -12.91 1.65
CA VAL A 19 -4.69 -13.20 1.94
C VAL A 19 -4.95 -14.71 1.97
N VAL A 20 -4.48 -15.46 0.97
CA VAL A 20 -4.64 -16.92 0.91
C VAL A 20 -3.94 -17.60 2.10
N SER A 21 -2.74 -17.14 2.45
CA SER A 21 -1.99 -17.69 3.60
C SER A 21 -2.69 -17.40 4.92
N ALA A 22 -3.25 -16.19 5.09
CA ALA A 22 -4.03 -15.83 6.27
C ALA A 22 -5.31 -16.68 6.39
N LEU A 23 -6.04 -16.87 5.29
CA LEU A 23 -7.22 -17.74 5.23
C LEU A 23 -6.87 -19.21 5.52
N ALA A 24 -5.78 -19.72 4.96
CA ALA A 24 -5.33 -21.10 5.20
C ALA A 24 -4.85 -21.30 6.66
N PHE A 25 -4.13 -20.31 7.22
CA PHE A 25 -3.69 -20.33 8.61
C PHE A 25 -4.87 -20.31 9.58
N GLU A 26 -5.86 -19.47 9.33
CA GLU A 26 -7.11 -19.43 10.08
C GLU A 26 -7.92 -20.72 9.96
N ALA A 27 -8.06 -21.26 8.75
CA ALA A 27 -8.75 -22.53 8.53
C ALA A 27 -8.06 -23.67 9.30
N LEU A 28 -6.72 -23.71 9.28
CA LEU A 28 -5.93 -24.67 10.05
C LEU A 28 -6.18 -24.54 11.56
N LEU A 29 -6.23 -23.31 12.09
CA LEU A 29 -6.51 -23.04 13.49
C LEU A 29 -7.97 -23.33 13.90
N SER A 30 -8.89 -23.34 12.94
CA SER A 30 -10.32 -23.57 13.17
C SER A 30 -10.73 -25.05 13.08
N LEU A 31 -9.82 -25.94 12.64
CA LEU A 31 -10.08 -27.38 12.53
C LEU A 31 -10.19 -28.09 13.89
N ASP A 32 -9.46 -27.60 14.89
CA ASP A 32 -9.64 -28.02 16.28
C ASP A 32 -10.49 -26.96 17.00
N GLN A 33 -11.53 -27.34 17.75
CA GLN A 33 -12.42 -26.44 18.49
C GLN A 33 -11.73 -25.74 19.70
N VAL A 34 -10.51 -25.25 19.50
CA VAL A 34 -9.76 -24.46 20.46
C VAL A 34 -10.12 -23.00 20.23
N THR A 35 -10.27 -22.24 21.31
CA THR A 35 -10.67 -20.83 21.29
C THR A 35 -10.04 -20.05 20.12
N PRO A 36 -10.83 -19.27 19.35
CA PRO A 36 -10.32 -18.53 18.21
C PRO A 36 -9.06 -17.75 18.60
N PHE A 37 -8.02 -17.83 17.77
CA PHE A 37 -6.69 -17.26 18.09
C PHE A 37 -6.77 -15.82 18.61
N GLY A 38 -7.72 -15.02 18.12
CA GLY A 38 -8.00 -13.66 18.58
C GLY A 38 -8.26 -13.51 20.08
N HIS A 39 -8.83 -14.53 20.73
CA HIS A 39 -9.12 -14.53 22.17
C HIS A 39 -7.93 -14.93 23.04
N THR A 40 -6.82 -15.34 22.44
CA THR A 40 -5.59 -15.64 23.17
C THR A 40 -4.81 -14.36 23.47
N GLY A 41 -3.95 -14.37 24.51
CA GLY A 41 -3.05 -13.24 24.81
C GLY A 41 -2.12 -12.91 23.63
N TYR A 42 -1.68 -13.93 22.89
CA TYR A 42 -0.88 -13.75 21.66
C TYR A 42 -1.70 -13.12 20.53
N GLY A 43 -2.96 -13.53 20.37
CA GLY A 43 -3.90 -12.93 19.43
C GLY A 43 -4.06 -11.44 19.65
N HIS A 44 -4.33 -11.02 20.89
CA HIS A 44 -4.41 -9.59 21.22
C HIS A 44 -3.11 -8.83 20.92
N GLY A 45 -1.94 -9.44 21.20
CA GLY A 45 -0.64 -8.85 20.85
C GLY A 45 -0.50 -8.60 19.34
N VAL A 46 -0.92 -9.56 18.52
CA VAL A 46 -0.95 -9.43 17.05
C VAL A 46 -1.92 -8.34 16.60
N GLY A 47 -3.09 -8.23 17.24
CA GLY A 47 -4.06 -7.16 16.98
C GLY A 47 -3.48 -5.77 17.24
N TRP A 48 -2.82 -5.58 18.39
CA TRP A 48 -2.16 -4.30 18.73
C TRP A 48 -1.02 -3.96 17.77
N ALA A 49 -0.21 -4.95 17.37
CA ALA A 49 0.83 -4.76 16.37
C ALA A 49 0.25 -4.36 15.00
N GLY A 50 -0.81 -5.03 14.56
CA GLY A 50 -1.53 -4.70 13.33
C GLY A 50 -2.12 -3.29 13.35
N LEU A 51 -2.70 -2.88 14.47
CA LEU A 51 -3.20 -1.51 14.68
C LEU A 51 -2.06 -0.49 14.60
N ALA A 52 -0.94 -0.72 15.30
CA ALA A 52 0.20 0.18 15.29
C ALA A 52 0.79 0.37 13.89
N ILE A 53 0.91 -0.72 13.12
CA ILE A 53 1.38 -0.67 11.73
C ILE A 53 0.38 0.08 10.85
N THR A 54 -0.92 -0.17 11.01
CA THR A 54 -1.97 0.54 10.27
C THR A 54 -1.94 2.05 10.56
N LEU A 55 -1.74 2.45 11.83
CA LEU A 55 -1.57 3.84 12.20
C LEU A 55 -0.30 4.46 11.57
N PHE A 56 0.78 3.69 11.51
CA PHE A 56 2.04 4.13 10.91
C PHE A 56 1.91 4.46 9.41
N VAL A 57 1.00 3.82 8.68
CA VAL A 57 0.71 4.12 7.27
C VAL A 57 0.30 5.57 7.07
N PHE A 58 -0.40 6.19 8.03
CA PHE A 58 -0.84 7.60 7.97
C PHE A 58 0.28 8.62 8.12
N VAL A 59 1.45 8.23 8.64
CA VAL A 59 2.62 9.11 8.75
C VAL A 59 3.04 9.62 7.38
N TYR A 60 2.93 8.79 6.34
CA TYR A 60 3.25 9.15 4.96
C TYR A 60 2.38 10.32 4.42
N PRO A 61 1.04 10.16 4.30
CA PRO A 61 0.19 11.22 3.73
C PRO A 61 0.16 12.48 4.59
N ILE A 62 0.15 12.38 5.92
CA ILE A 62 0.15 13.56 6.81
C ILE A 62 1.41 14.39 6.58
N ARG A 63 2.57 13.74 6.60
CA ARG A 63 3.84 14.46 6.47
C ARG A 63 4.04 15.02 5.07
N LYS A 64 3.56 14.32 4.03
CA LYS A 64 3.55 14.85 2.65
C LYS A 64 2.72 16.13 2.54
N ARG A 65 1.59 16.24 3.25
CA ARG A 65 0.74 17.45 3.27
C ARG A 65 1.37 18.60 4.07
N VAL A 66 2.00 18.29 5.19
CA VAL A 66 2.57 19.32 6.09
C VAL A 66 3.91 19.86 5.58
N ASN A 67 4.72 19.05 4.88
CA ASN A 67 6.05 19.48 4.43
C ASN A 67 6.39 18.98 3.02
N PRO A 68 5.82 19.60 1.96
CA PRO A 68 6.02 19.17 0.57
C PRO A 68 7.46 19.35 0.06
N SER A 69 8.21 20.30 0.62
CA SER A 69 9.54 20.72 0.13
C SER A 69 10.70 19.84 0.61
N HIS A 70 10.48 18.98 1.62
CA HIS A 70 11.56 18.17 2.18
C HIS A 70 11.80 16.92 1.33
N ARG A 71 12.98 16.81 0.71
CA ARG A 71 13.38 15.60 -0.04
C ARG A 71 13.42 14.41 0.91
N TRP A 72 12.54 13.46 0.66
CA TRP A 72 12.38 12.27 1.49
C TRP A 72 13.56 11.28 1.37
N PRO A 73 13.81 10.47 2.41
CA PRO A 73 14.70 9.31 2.28
C PRO A 73 14.19 8.39 1.16
N ARG A 74 15.07 8.05 0.23
CA ARG A 74 14.77 7.13 -0.87
C ARG A 74 14.27 5.79 -0.30
N GLY A 75 12.98 5.50 -0.47
CA GLY A 75 12.41 4.20 -0.11
C GLY A 75 11.27 4.21 0.91
N TRP A 76 10.95 5.31 1.57
CA TRP A 76 9.83 5.32 2.53
C TRP A 76 8.47 5.08 1.88
N PHE A 77 8.29 5.45 0.61
CA PHE A 77 7.10 5.02 -0.15
C PHE A 77 6.97 3.48 -0.20
N ARG A 78 8.10 2.75 -0.28
CA ARG A 78 8.11 1.28 -0.20
C ARG A 78 7.72 0.78 1.19
N VAL A 79 8.19 1.46 2.25
CA VAL A 79 7.81 1.15 3.64
C VAL A 79 6.31 1.36 3.83
N HIS A 80 5.75 2.47 3.34
CA HIS A 80 4.32 2.74 3.38
C HIS A 80 3.51 1.64 2.66
N MET A 81 3.92 1.24 1.46
CA MET A 81 3.26 0.13 0.74
C MET A 81 3.33 -1.18 1.52
N ALA A 82 4.49 -1.52 2.10
CA ALA A 82 4.65 -2.75 2.87
C ALA A 82 3.81 -2.73 4.16
N ALA A 83 3.84 -1.63 4.91
CA ALA A 83 3.03 -1.43 6.11
C ALA A 83 1.53 -1.46 5.80
N GLY A 84 1.13 -0.91 4.66
CA GLY A 84 -0.26 -0.92 4.17
C GLY A 84 -0.81 -2.30 3.85
N VAL A 85 0.05 -3.30 3.63
CA VAL A 85 -0.35 -4.71 3.47
C VAL A 85 -0.22 -5.47 4.80
N LEU A 86 0.88 -5.26 5.51
CA LEU A 86 1.20 -6.00 6.75
C LEU A 86 0.23 -5.67 7.89
N GLY A 87 -0.17 -4.41 8.06
CA GLY A 87 -1.12 -3.99 9.10
C GLY A 87 -2.47 -4.70 8.99
N PRO A 88 -3.15 -4.61 7.82
CA PRO A 88 -4.36 -5.38 7.54
C PRO A 88 -4.18 -6.88 7.74
N LEU A 89 -3.08 -7.48 7.28
CA LEU A 89 -2.84 -8.92 7.45
C LEU A 89 -2.84 -9.35 8.91
N LEU A 90 -2.18 -8.58 9.79
CA LEU A 90 -2.13 -8.87 11.22
C LEU A 90 -3.51 -8.71 11.87
N ILE A 91 -4.28 -7.70 11.47
CA ILE A 91 -5.66 -7.51 11.94
C ILE A 91 -6.56 -8.68 11.48
N PHE A 92 -6.37 -9.18 10.25
CA PHE A 92 -7.06 -10.36 9.74
C PHE A 92 -6.84 -11.57 10.66
N ILE A 93 -5.56 -11.89 10.89
CA ILE A 93 -5.12 -13.02 11.73
C ILE A 93 -5.65 -12.88 13.16
N HIS A 94 -5.70 -11.66 13.70
CA HIS A 94 -6.28 -11.39 15.01
C HIS A 94 -7.79 -11.65 15.05
N SER A 95 -8.55 -11.24 14.01
CA SER A 95 -10.01 -11.22 14.05
C SER A 95 -10.70 -12.58 13.92
N GLY A 96 -9.96 -13.64 13.58
CA GLY A 96 -10.41 -15.05 13.54
C GLY A 96 -11.88 -15.26 13.19
N ALA A 97 -12.29 -15.14 11.93
CA ALA A 97 -13.56 -15.59 11.34
C ALA A 97 -14.82 -15.44 12.23
N HIS A 98 -14.90 -14.35 12.99
CA HIS A 98 -16.08 -14.02 13.77
C HIS A 98 -17.14 -13.36 12.86
N TYR A 99 -17.64 -14.10 11.86
CA TYR A 99 -18.67 -13.64 10.91
C TYR A 99 -20.05 -13.42 11.55
N HIS A 100 -20.19 -13.65 12.86
CA HIS A 100 -21.42 -13.40 13.62
C HIS A 100 -21.47 -12.01 14.25
N ALA A 101 -20.37 -11.25 14.24
CA ALA A 101 -20.30 -9.92 14.85
C ALA A 101 -20.10 -8.83 13.80
N ILE A 102 -20.82 -7.71 13.97
CA ILE A 102 -20.81 -6.57 13.03
C ILE A 102 -19.41 -5.93 12.94
N VAL A 103 -18.70 -5.83 14.06
CA VAL A 103 -17.37 -5.16 14.11
C VAL A 103 -16.33 -5.89 13.25
N PRO A 104 -16.12 -7.22 13.37
CA PRO A 104 -15.26 -7.97 12.44
C PRO A 104 -15.66 -7.84 10.97
N ILE A 105 -16.96 -7.86 10.65
CA ILE A 105 -17.44 -7.71 9.27
C ILE A 105 -17.06 -6.33 8.71
N LEU A 106 -17.30 -5.26 9.47
CA LEU A 106 -16.94 -3.90 9.07
C LEU A 106 -15.42 -3.72 8.95
N ALA A 107 -14.65 -4.31 9.86
CA ALA A 107 -13.19 -4.30 9.79
C ALA A 107 -12.69 -5.01 8.52
N MET A 108 -13.26 -6.18 8.21
CA MET A 108 -12.94 -6.96 7.02
C MET A 108 -13.26 -6.19 5.73
N GLY A 109 -14.46 -5.61 5.64
CA GLY A 109 -14.86 -4.77 4.52
C GLY A 109 -13.93 -3.55 4.36
N SER A 110 -13.57 -2.90 5.47
CA SER A 110 -12.64 -1.76 5.45
C SER A 110 -11.26 -2.16 4.94
N MET A 111 -10.74 -3.33 5.33
CA MET A 111 -9.45 -3.82 4.83
C MET A 111 -9.46 -4.08 3.33
N VAL A 112 -10.53 -4.66 2.80
CA VAL A 112 -10.69 -4.84 1.34
C VAL A 112 -10.65 -3.49 0.63
N ILE A 113 -11.39 -2.50 1.14
CA ILE A 113 -11.41 -1.14 0.58
C ILE A 113 -10.00 -0.52 0.59
N VAL A 114 -9.27 -0.64 1.70
CA VAL A 114 -7.90 -0.12 1.84
C VAL A 114 -6.95 -0.79 0.85
N VAL A 115 -6.99 -2.12 0.71
CA VAL A 115 -6.14 -2.86 -0.24
C VAL A 115 -6.44 -2.46 -1.69
N VAL A 116 -7.73 -2.38 -2.06
CA VAL A 116 -8.14 -1.94 -3.40
C VAL A 116 -7.69 -0.51 -3.67
N SER A 117 -7.88 0.40 -2.71
CA SER A 117 -7.40 1.79 -2.80
C SER A 117 -5.89 1.86 -3.01
N GLY A 118 -5.11 1.03 -2.30
CA GLY A 118 -3.66 0.92 -2.48
C GLY A 118 -3.26 0.47 -3.89
N ILE A 119 -3.96 -0.51 -4.46
CA ILE A 119 -3.74 -0.97 -5.85
C ILE A 119 -4.04 0.17 -6.84
N VAL A 120 -5.16 0.87 -6.67
CA VAL A 120 -5.52 2.02 -7.51
C VAL A 120 -4.45 3.12 -7.42
N GLY A 121 -3.99 3.46 -6.20
CA GLY A 121 -2.93 4.45 -6.00
C GLY A 121 -1.63 4.08 -6.70
N GLN A 122 -1.26 2.80 -6.69
CA GLN A 122 -0.07 2.29 -7.40
C GLN A 122 -0.23 2.41 -8.92
N LEU A 123 -1.42 2.16 -9.47
CA LEU A 123 -1.71 2.32 -10.90
C LEU A 123 -1.61 3.77 -11.33
N VAL A 124 -2.19 4.69 -10.56
CA VAL A 124 -2.11 6.13 -10.80
C VAL A 124 -0.65 6.59 -10.76
N HIS A 125 0.10 6.25 -9.71
CA HIS A 125 1.51 6.61 -9.61
C HIS A 125 2.35 6.12 -10.80
N ALA A 126 2.13 4.87 -11.18
CA ALA A 126 2.76 4.26 -12.34
C ALA A 126 2.40 4.96 -13.66
N PHE A 127 1.14 5.36 -13.83
CA PHE A 127 0.67 6.10 -15.00
C PHE A 127 1.31 7.48 -15.08
N THR A 128 1.25 8.28 -14.01
CA THR A 128 1.86 9.62 -13.96
C THR A 128 3.35 9.58 -14.27
N LEU A 129 4.09 8.62 -13.71
CA LEU A 129 5.53 8.51 -13.95
C LEU A 129 5.87 8.13 -15.40
N ARG A 130 5.02 7.34 -16.06
CA ARG A 130 5.19 7.03 -17.49
C ARG A 130 4.91 8.25 -18.35
N ALA A 131 3.80 8.95 -18.11
CA ALA A 131 3.46 10.16 -18.84
C ALA A 131 4.57 11.23 -18.73
N LEU A 132 5.14 11.42 -17.54
CA LEU A 132 6.28 12.33 -17.34
C LEU A 132 7.52 11.91 -18.13
N ASN A 133 7.85 10.61 -18.13
CA ASN A 133 9.01 10.10 -18.85
C ASN A 133 8.83 10.18 -20.37
N GLU A 134 7.63 9.97 -20.88
CA GLU A 134 7.30 10.15 -22.30
C GLU A 134 7.51 11.61 -22.72
N HIS A 135 7.01 12.57 -21.95
CA HIS A 135 7.26 14.00 -22.19
C HIS A 135 8.75 14.35 -22.12
N ARG A 136 9.48 13.81 -21.13
CA ARG A 136 10.93 13.99 -21.02
C ARG A 136 11.66 13.49 -22.27
N HIS A 137 11.29 12.30 -22.78
CA HIS A 137 11.88 11.74 -23.99
C HIS A 137 11.57 12.57 -25.23
N GLU A 138 10.35 13.09 -25.37
CA GLU A 138 9.97 13.96 -26.48
C GLU A 138 10.79 15.26 -26.49
N LEU A 139 10.96 15.89 -25.33
CA LEU A 139 11.78 17.10 -25.19
C LEU A 139 13.26 16.81 -25.47
N GLN A 140 13.79 15.68 -25.02
CA GLN A 140 15.15 15.24 -25.36
C GLN A 140 15.32 14.99 -26.87
N HIS A 141 14.32 14.41 -27.55
CA HIS A 141 14.33 14.22 -29.01
C HIS A 141 14.33 15.54 -29.78
N ARG A 142 13.80 16.61 -29.20
CA ARG A 142 13.86 17.98 -29.77
C ARG A 142 15.23 18.64 -29.59
N GLY A 143 16.21 17.94 -29.03
CA GLY A 143 17.59 18.41 -28.86
C GLY A 143 17.80 19.27 -27.60
N LEU A 144 16.81 19.32 -26.70
CA LEU A 144 16.94 20.08 -25.44
C LEU A 144 17.91 19.38 -24.49
N SER A 145 18.76 20.17 -23.84
CA SER A 145 19.67 19.68 -22.81
C SER A 145 18.90 19.28 -21.54
N GLU A 146 19.40 18.31 -20.76
CA GLU A 146 18.74 17.87 -19.51
C GLU A 146 18.26 19.01 -18.58
N PRO A 147 19.03 20.09 -18.33
CA PRO A 147 18.55 21.19 -17.48
C PRO A 147 17.37 21.97 -18.11
N GLU A 148 17.31 22.09 -19.43
CA GLU A 148 16.20 22.74 -20.13
C GLU A 148 14.93 21.87 -20.10
N VAL A 149 15.09 20.56 -20.21
CA VAL A 149 13.99 19.60 -20.09
C VAL A 149 13.37 19.64 -18.69
N ASP A 150 14.19 19.67 -17.63
CA ASP A 150 13.70 19.76 -16.25
C ASP A 150 13.00 21.10 -15.98
N ALA A 151 13.57 22.21 -16.47
CA ALA A 151 12.96 23.53 -16.35
C ALA A 151 11.60 23.62 -17.08
N GLN A 152 11.48 23.03 -18.27
CA GLN A 152 10.25 23.05 -19.06
C GLN A 152 9.18 22.13 -18.45
N LEU A 153 9.55 20.95 -17.96
CA LEU A 153 8.64 20.06 -17.22
C LEU A 153 8.12 20.72 -15.94
N HIS A 154 8.98 21.44 -15.20
CA HIS A 154 8.56 22.22 -14.05
C HIS A 154 7.60 23.36 -14.41
N GLY A 155 7.86 24.05 -15.53
CA GLY A 155 6.96 25.08 -16.06
C GLY A 155 5.59 24.53 -16.42
N MET A 156 5.53 23.40 -17.13
CA MET A 156 4.27 22.72 -17.47
C MET A 156 3.49 22.32 -16.21
N ALA A 157 4.16 21.75 -15.21
CA ALA A 157 3.54 21.38 -13.94
C ALA A 157 2.98 22.60 -13.17
N SER A 158 3.65 23.76 -13.25
CA SER A 158 3.19 25.00 -12.61
C SER A 158 2.00 25.68 -13.29
N GLN A 159 1.66 25.28 -14.53
CA GLN A 159 0.52 25.83 -15.27
C GLN A 159 -0.77 25.03 -15.05
N GLU A 160 -0.68 23.82 -14.51
CA GLU A 160 -1.84 22.96 -14.19
C GLU A 160 -2.37 23.14 -12.75
N GLU A 161 -1.64 23.88 -11.90
CA GLU A 161 -2.10 24.31 -10.56
C GLU A 161 -2.88 25.63 -10.62
#